data_AF-A0A066ULF6-F1
#
_entry.id   AF-A0A066ULF6-F1
#
_cell.length_a   1.000
_cell.length_b   1.000
_cell.length_c   1.000
_cell.angle_alpha   90.00
_cell.angle_beta   90.00
_cell.angle_gamma   90.00
#
_symmetry.space_group_name_H-M   'P 1'
#
loop_
_entity.id
_entity.type
_entity.pdbx_description
1 polymer ?
#
loop_
_entity_poly.entity_id
_entity_poly.type
_entity_poly.pdbx_seq_one_letter_code
_entity_poly.pdbx_strand_id
1 'polypeptide(L)' 'MISNVIYLVQCKELGIFKEFTDFDTAHTFATQLKQDYPEVSIGRFKYTMFTDEWDTSTSPIMHGYALGVIDGGRE' A
#
# COMPACT_ATOMS: atom_id res chain seq x y z
N MET A 1 14.30 10.29 9.75
CA MET A 1 13.89 9.27 8.75
C MET A 1 12.70 8.50 9.32
N ILE A 2 11.48 8.76 8.84
CA ILE A 2 10.29 8.03 9.29
C ILE A 2 10.04 6.93 8.25
N SER A 3 10.18 5.67 8.66
CA SER A 3 9.78 4.51 7.85
C SER A 3 8.29 4.26 8.07
N ASN A 4 7.46 4.51 7.06
CA ASN A 4 6.06 4.16 7.09
C ASN A 4 5.79 2.95 6.21
N VAL A 5 4.91 2.08 6.67
CA VAL A 5 4.43 0.91 5.92
C VAL A 5 2.98 1.19 5.57
N ILE A 6 2.64 1.04 4.30
CA ILE A 6 1.27 1.03 3.81
C ILE A 6 0.97 -0.30 3.13
N TYR A 7 -0.28 -0.69 3.19
CA TYR A 7 -0.85 -1.86 2.57
C TYR A 7 -1.81 -1.40 1.50
N LEU A 8 -1.66 -1.93 0.30
CA LEU A 8 -2.40 -1.55 -0.87
C LEU A 8 -3.24 -2.74 -1.31
N VAL A 9 -4.56 -2.56 -1.35
CA VAL A 9 -5.49 -3.55 -1.88
C VAL A 9 -5.95 -3.10 -3.26
N GLN A 10 -5.76 -3.96 -4.26
CA GLN A 10 -6.13 -3.71 -5.64
C GLN A 10 -7.09 -4.79 -6.14
N CYS A 11 -8.20 -4.37 -6.75
CA CYS A 11 -9.13 -5.23 -7.47
C CYS A 11 -9.33 -4.68 -8.88
N LYS A 12 -8.81 -5.38 -9.90
CA LYS A 12 -8.86 -4.90 -11.30
C LYS A 12 -10.28 -4.88 -11.85
N GLU A 13 -11.09 -5.89 -11.55
CA GLU A 13 -12.47 -5.99 -12.03
C GLU A 13 -13.36 -4.82 -11.57
N LEU A 14 -13.14 -4.35 -10.34
CA LEU A 14 -13.89 -3.23 -9.75
C LEU A 14 -13.21 -1.87 -9.92
N GLY A 15 -11.99 -1.84 -10.46
CA GLY A 15 -11.17 -0.63 -10.49
C GLY A 15 -10.86 -0.08 -9.08
N ILE A 16 -10.91 -0.92 -8.05
CA ILE A 16 -10.64 -0.50 -6.67
C ILE A 16 -9.14 -0.48 -6.43
N PHE A 17 -8.66 0.65 -5.90
CA PHE A 17 -7.31 0.84 -5.41
C PHE A 17 -7.40 1.55 -4.07
N LYS A 18 -7.05 0.86 -2.98
CA LYS A 18 -7.23 1.40 -1.63
C LYS A 18 -6.02 1.17 -0.75
N GLU A 19 -5.59 2.25 -0.09
CA GLU A 19 -4.44 2.30 0.81
C GLU A 19 -4.90 2.16 2.27
N PHE A 20 -4.11 1.43 3.04
CA PHE A 20 -4.31 1.18 4.46
C PHE A 20 -2.98 1.33 5.19
N THR A 21 -3.00 1.93 6.38
CA THR A 21 -1.81 2.00 7.26
C THR A 21 -1.72 0.80 8.21
N ASP A 22 -2.84 0.10 8.40
CA ASP A 22 -2.97 -1.07 9.26
C ASP A 22 -3.11 -2.35 8.44
N PHE A 23 -2.35 -3.38 8.81
CA PHE A 23 -2.34 -4.65 8.09
C PHE A 23 -3.64 -5.42 8.25
N ASP A 24 -4.17 -5.49 9.48
CA ASP A 24 -5.33 -6.33 9.80
C ASP A 24 -6.58 -5.83 9.07
N THR A 25 -6.73 -4.50 9.02
CA THR A 25 -7.77 -3.82 8.26
C THR A 25 -7.63 -4.08 6.76
N ALA A 26 -6.41 -3.95 6.22
CA ALA A 26 -6.14 -4.20 4.80
C ALA A 26 -6.41 -5.66 4.41
N HIS A 27 -5.98 -6.59 5.26
CA HIS A 27 -6.12 -8.02 5.05
C HIS A 27 -7.58 -8.45 5.16
N THR A 28 -8.34 -7.94 6.13
CA THR A 28 -9.78 -8.20 6.28
C THR A 28 -10.54 -7.68 5.06
N PHE A 29 -10.25 -6.45 4.62
CA PHE A 29 -10.88 -5.88 3.43
C PHE A 29 -10.55 -6.69 2.17
N ALA A 30 -9.28 -7.04 1.96
CA ALA A 30 -8.86 -7.88 0.83
C ALA A 30 -9.54 -9.26 0.87
N THR A 31 -9.63 -9.88 2.05
CA THR A 31 -10.26 -11.20 2.23
C THR A 31 -11.75 -11.17 1.90
N GLN A 32 -12.47 -10.16 2.37
CA GLN A 32 -13.89 -9.97 2.03
C GLN A 32 -14.08 -9.76 0.53
N LEU A 33 -13.28 -8.89 -0.08
CA LEU A 33 -13.30 -8.65 -1.52
C LEU A 33 -12.95 -9.90 -2.33
N LYS A 34 -12.04 -10.73 -1.83
CA LYS A 34 -11.60 -11.95 -2.51
C LYS A 34 -12.69 -13.04 -2.58
N GLN A 35 -13.72 -12.96 -1.74
CA GLN A 35 -14.86 -13.87 -1.81
C GLN A 35 -15.68 -13.67 -3.07
N ASP A 36 -15.87 -12.40 -3.47
CA ASP A 36 -16.59 -12.03 -4.68
C ASP A 36 -15.66 -11.89 -5.90
N TYR A 37 -14.40 -11.50 -5.69
CA TYR A 37 -13.42 -11.19 -6.73
C TYR A 37 -12.08 -11.89 -6.46
N PRO A 38 -11.86 -13.11 -6.98
CA PRO A 38 -10.68 -13.91 -6.66
C PRO A 38 -9.35 -13.27 -7.13
N GLU A 39 -9.40 -12.33 -8.08
CA GLU A 39 -8.23 -11.59 -8.60
C GLU A 39 -7.74 -10.45 -7.68
N VAL A 40 -8.38 -10.24 -6.52
CA VAL A 40 -7.95 -9.25 -5.53
C VAL A 40 -6.53 -9.53 -5.06
N SER A 41 -5.69 -8.50 -5.11
CA SER A 41 -4.30 -8.54 -4.70
C SER A 41 -4.06 -7.57 -3.55
N ILE A 42 -3.24 -7.98 -2.59
CA ILE A 42 -2.76 -7.12 -1.50
C ILE A 42 -1.24 -7.01 -1.58
N GLY A 43 -0.72 -5.79 -1.52
CA GLY A 43 0.71 -5.51 -1.54
C GLY A 43 1.15 -4.72 -0.32
N ARG A 44 2.34 -5.01 0.20
CA ARG A 44 2.97 -4.25 1.27
C ARG A 44 4.02 -3.33 0.68
N PHE A 45 3.92 -2.04 0.99
CA PHE A 45 4.84 -1.02 0.51
C PHE A 45 5.46 -0.31 1.71
N LYS A 46 6.80 -0.27 1.74
CA LYS A 46 7.55 0.50 2.73
C LYS A 46 8.10 1.73 2.04
N TYR A 47 7.74 2.91 2.50
CA TYR A 47 8.35 4.15 2.02
C TYR A 47 9.06 4.88 3.15
N THR A 48 10.06 5.66 2.75
CA THR A 48 10.81 6.51 3.67
C THR A 48 10.45 7.95 3.36
N MET A 49 9.86 8.65 4.33
CA MET A 49 9.74 10.11 4.23
C MET A 49 11.04 10.75 4.68
N PHE A 50 11.65 11.52 3.78
CA PHE A 50 12.73 12.45 4.10
C PHE A 50 12.08 13.80 4.41
N THR A 51 12.04 14.17 5.67
CA THR A 51 11.73 15.54 6.09
C THR A 51 13.04 16.30 5.99
N ASP A 52 13.27 16.95 4.85
CA ASP A 52 14.36 17.91 4.74
C ASP A 52 13.92 19.19 5.47
N GLU A 53 14.53 19.51 6.60
CA GLU A 53 14.21 20.69 7.41
C GLU A 53 14.69 22.02 6.76
N TRP A 54 14.99 22.03 5.46
CA TRP A 54 15.49 23.21 4.76
C TRP A 54 14.43 24.04 4.02
N ASP A 55 13.17 23.61 3.94
CA ASP A 55 12.14 24.41 3.26
C ASP A 55 10.84 24.52 4.05
N THR A 56 10.73 25.64 4.77
CA THR A 56 9.51 26.11 5.44
C THR A 56 8.48 26.67 4.47
N SER A 57 8.37 26.21 3.22
CA SER A 57 7.28 26.58 2.30
C SER A 57 7.22 25.72 1.02
N THR A 58 7.15 24.40 1.09
CA THR A 58 6.53 23.61 0.01
C THR A 58 6.24 22.19 0.47
N SER A 59 5.10 21.68 0.02
CA SER A 59 4.53 20.37 0.32
C SER A 59 5.56 19.23 0.35
N PRO A 60 5.40 18.23 1.25
CA PRO A 60 6.35 17.14 1.40
C PRO A 60 6.57 16.43 0.06
N ILE A 61 7.83 16.38 -0.38
CA ILE A 61 8.23 15.71 -1.62
C ILE A 61 8.25 14.20 -1.36
N MET A 62 7.27 13.48 -1.93
CA MET A 62 7.10 12.03 -1.79
C MET A 62 8.07 11.28 -2.73
N HIS A 63 9.25 10.90 -2.24
CA HIS A 63 10.15 9.97 -2.94
C HIS A 63 9.95 8.54 -2.39
N GLY A 64 9.02 7.78 -2.97
CA GLY A 64 8.74 6.39 -2.59
C GLY A 64 9.48 5.38 -3.48
N TYR A 65 10.43 4.62 -2.92
CA TYR A 65 10.89 3.37 -3.54
C TYR A 65 9.87 2.27 -3.22
N ALA A 66 9.05 1.90 -4.19
CA ALA A 66 8.09 0.81 -4.06
C ALA A 66 8.81 -0.55 -4.15
N LEU A 67 9.32 -1.06 -3.02
CA LEU A 67 9.77 -2.45 -2.91
C LEU A 67 8.56 -3.33 -2.55
N GLY A 68 7.63 -3.50 -3.50
CA GLY A 68 6.43 -4.32 -3.31
C GLY A 68 6.74 -5.79 -3.57
N VAL A 69 6.71 -6.62 -2.53
CA VAL A 69 6.58 -8.08 -2.69
C VAL A 69 5.10 -8.34 -2.93
N ILE A 70 4.74 -8.69 -4.16
CA ILE A 70 3.42 -9.23 -4.48
C ILE A 70 3.48 -10.68 -4.05
N ASP A 71 2.83 -11.03 -2.93
CA ASP A 71 2.63 -12.43 -2.55
C ASP A 71 1.59 -13.04 -3.52
N GLY A 72 2.05 -13.31 -4.74
CA GLY A 72 1.36 -14.14 -5.70
C GLY A 72 1.59 -15.57 -5.28
N GLY A 73 0.73 -16.07 -4.39
CA GLY A 73 0.72 -17.47 -3.98
C GLY A 73 0.94 -18.38 -5.18
N ARG A 74 2.08 -19.05 -5.18
CA ARG A 74 2.43 -20.13 -6.09
C ARG A 74 2.85 -21.29 -5.21
N GLU A 75 1.92 -22.24 -5.10
CA GLU A 75 2.10 -23.70 -4.94
C GLU A 75 3.47 -24.19 -4.42
#